data_AF-A0A429MMX5-F1
#
_entry.id   AF-A0A429MMX5-F1
#
_cell.length_a   1.000
_cell.length_b   1.000
_cell.length_c   1.000
_cell.angle_alpha   90.00
_cell.angle_beta   90.00
_cell.angle_gamma   90.00
#
_symmetry.space_group_name_H-M   'P 1'
#
loop_
_entity.id
_entity.type
_entity.pdbx_description
1 polymer ?
#
loop_
_entity_poly.entity_id
_entity_poly.type
_entity_poly.pdbx_seq_one_letter_code
_entity_poly.pdbx_strand_id
1 'polypeptide(L)'
;MAHHVETMAFVGQTPWHGLGNQLPQNQPIEIWAQQAGMDWRIESSNVSYMAKNERGQNILMPYEEQRVLYRSDTHAPLSVVSQRYQEVQPKEILEFYRDLTEQSGFELETAGVLKGGRKFWALARTGQSAALKSKDVSNGYILLATACDG
;
A
#
# COMPACT_ATOMS: atom_id res chain seq x y z
N MET A 1 -3.18 6.55 -20.39
CA MET A 1 -3.72 6.70 -19.02
C MET A 1 -2.60 6.40 -18.05
N ALA A 2 -2.29 7.34 -17.13
CA ALA A 2 -1.22 7.13 -16.15
C ALA A 2 -1.70 6.12 -15.11
N HIS A 3 -1.11 4.93 -15.12
CA HIS A 3 -1.46 3.83 -14.21
C HIS A 3 -1.11 4.16 -12.74
N HIS A 4 -0.31 5.21 -12.49
CA HIS A 4 0.14 5.66 -11.15
C HIS A 4 0.73 4.55 -10.26
N VAL A 5 1.09 3.41 -10.87
CA VAL A 5 1.86 2.33 -10.24
C VAL A 5 3.24 2.88 -9.98
N GLU A 6 3.64 2.83 -8.72
CA GLU A 6 5.01 3.09 -8.32
C GLU A 6 5.79 1.78 -8.42
N THR A 7 5.35 0.78 -7.67
CA THR A 7 5.91 -0.58 -7.69
C THR A 7 4.79 -1.58 -7.44
N MET A 8 4.88 -2.75 -8.04
CA MET A 8 3.99 -3.88 -7.73
C MET A 8 4.69 -5.20 -8.03
N ALA A 9 4.25 -6.27 -7.37
CA ALA A 9 4.65 -7.63 -7.67
C ALA A 9 3.42 -8.48 -8.00
N PHE A 10 3.59 -9.51 -8.82
CA PHE A 10 2.52 -10.41 -9.21
C PHE A 10 2.99 -11.84 -9.45
N VAL A 11 2.06 -12.79 -9.38
CA VAL A 11 2.25 -14.19 -9.74
C VAL A 11 1.36 -14.53 -10.92
N GLY A 12 1.79 -15.48 -11.75
CA GLY A 12 0.99 -15.96 -12.88
C GLY A 12 1.08 -15.04 -14.09
N GLN A 13 -0.08 -14.62 -14.63
CA GLN A 13 -0.13 -13.84 -15.86
C GLN A 13 0.32 -12.39 -15.65
N THR A 14 1.06 -11.86 -16.63
CA THR A 14 1.49 -10.46 -16.61
C THR A 14 0.27 -9.53 -16.62
N PRO A 15 0.19 -8.53 -15.71
CA PRO A 15 -0.86 -7.54 -15.72
C PRO A 15 -0.97 -6.83 -17.07
N TRP A 16 -2.17 -6.39 -17.42
CA TRP A 16 -2.48 -5.80 -18.73
C TRP A 16 -1.59 -4.61 -19.12
N HIS A 17 -1.07 -3.87 -18.15
CA HIS A 17 -0.18 -2.72 -18.38
C HIS A 17 1.30 -3.11 -18.54
N GLY A 18 1.65 -4.39 -18.35
CA GLY A 18 3.02 -4.90 -18.54
C GLY A 18 4.05 -4.45 -17.51
N LEU A 19 3.63 -3.96 -16.34
CA LEU A 19 4.52 -3.48 -15.27
C LEU A 19 4.47 -4.41 -14.07
N GLY A 20 5.49 -4.31 -13.23
CA GLY A 20 5.61 -5.04 -11.99
C GLY A 20 6.63 -6.18 -12.05
N ASN A 21 6.91 -6.72 -10.87
CA ASN A 21 7.89 -7.78 -10.68
C ASN A 21 7.17 -9.13 -10.62
N GLN A 22 7.47 -10.00 -11.58
CA GLN A 22 6.91 -11.35 -11.56
C GLN A 22 7.62 -12.19 -10.49
N LEU A 23 6.83 -12.87 -9.65
CA LEU A 23 7.30 -13.78 -8.63
C LEU A 23 6.86 -15.21 -8.93
N PRO A 24 7.65 -16.22 -8.52
CA PRO A 24 7.16 -17.58 -8.42
C PRO A 24 6.01 -17.67 -7.39
N GLN A 25 5.22 -18.73 -7.44
CA GLN A 25 4.23 -19.01 -6.40
C GLN A 25 4.90 -19.26 -5.03
N ASN A 26 4.13 -19.05 -3.95
CA ASN A 26 4.51 -19.38 -2.57
C ASN A 26 5.79 -18.68 -2.06
N GLN A 27 6.05 -17.46 -2.52
CA GLN A 27 7.13 -16.65 -1.96
C GLN A 27 6.77 -16.11 -0.57
N PRO A 28 7.76 -15.99 0.33
CA PRO A 28 7.55 -15.42 1.66
C PRO A 28 7.21 -13.91 1.58
N ILE A 29 6.52 -13.39 2.60
CA ILE A 29 6.01 -12.00 2.58
C ILE A 29 7.12 -10.95 2.52
N GLU A 30 8.33 -11.27 2.97
CA GLU A 30 9.49 -10.38 2.91
C GLU A 30 9.90 -10.12 1.44
N ILE A 31 9.84 -11.16 0.60
CA ILE A 31 10.08 -11.04 -0.84
C ILE A 31 8.96 -10.21 -1.47
N TRP A 32 7.70 -10.43 -1.07
CA TRP A 32 6.60 -9.59 -1.51
C TRP A 32 6.78 -8.12 -1.10
N ALA A 33 7.17 -7.85 0.13
CA ALA A 33 7.38 -6.49 0.62
C ALA A 33 8.41 -5.75 -0.24
N GLN A 34 9.53 -6.40 -0.54
CA GLN A 34 10.57 -5.81 -1.39
C GLN A 34 10.08 -5.61 -2.83
N GLN A 35 9.52 -6.65 -3.43
CA GLN A 35 9.18 -6.66 -4.86
C GLN A 35 7.91 -5.87 -5.18
N ALA A 36 6.99 -5.73 -4.23
CA ALA A 36 5.82 -4.86 -4.34
C ALA A 36 6.12 -3.41 -3.95
N GLY A 37 7.32 -3.10 -3.43
CA GLY A 37 7.70 -1.77 -2.97
C GLY A 37 7.01 -1.35 -1.67
N MET A 38 6.73 -2.31 -0.79
CA MET A 38 6.08 -2.15 0.52
C MET A 38 7.07 -2.33 1.70
N ASP A 39 8.37 -2.51 1.44
CA ASP A 39 9.42 -2.66 2.46
C ASP A 39 9.87 -1.31 3.05
N TRP A 40 8.92 -0.59 3.65
CA TRP A 40 9.13 0.68 4.35
C TRP A 40 8.01 0.88 5.38
N ARG A 41 8.21 1.82 6.31
CA ARG A 41 7.23 2.15 7.35
C ARG A 41 6.67 3.53 7.13
N ILE A 42 5.38 3.69 7.47
CA ILE A 42 4.78 5.00 7.66
C ILE A 42 5.29 5.53 9.01
N GLU A 43 6.02 6.63 8.97
CA GLU A 43 6.44 7.38 10.14
C GLU A 43 5.66 8.69 10.21
N SER A 44 5.67 9.33 11.37
CA SER A 44 4.94 10.58 11.56
C SER A 44 5.67 11.61 12.41
N SER A 45 5.38 12.89 12.17
CA SER A 45 5.91 14.00 12.95
C SER A 45 4.91 15.16 13.00
N ASN A 46 4.99 15.99 14.05
CA ASN A 46 4.11 17.14 14.19
C ASN A 46 4.31 18.13 13.04
N VAL A 47 3.20 18.66 12.53
CA VAL A 47 3.27 19.69 11.49
C VAL A 47 3.72 21.02 12.11
N SER A 48 4.61 21.71 11.42
CA SER A 48 4.91 23.12 11.64
C SER A 48 4.88 23.85 10.32
N TYR A 49 4.46 25.11 10.32
CA TYR A 49 4.37 25.94 9.12
C TYR A 49 5.16 27.23 9.29
N MET A 50 5.65 27.75 8.17
CA MET A 50 6.35 29.03 8.13
C MET A 50 5.35 30.17 7.95
N ALA A 51 5.31 31.09 8.91
CA ALA A 51 4.57 32.33 8.84
C ALA A 51 5.53 33.52 8.77
N LYS A 52 5.00 34.70 8.44
CA LYS A 52 5.74 35.97 8.56
C LYS A 52 5.16 36.77 9.71
N ASN A 53 6.03 37.30 10.58
CA ASN A 53 5.60 38.26 11.59
C ASN A 53 5.33 39.64 10.96
N GLU A 54 4.86 40.60 11.76
CA GLU A 54 4.59 41.98 11.31
C GLU A 54 5.83 42.69 10.74
N ARG A 55 7.04 42.24 11.10
CA ARG A 55 8.33 42.76 10.60
C ARG A 55 8.80 42.03 9.34
N GLY A 56 7.99 41.12 8.77
CA GLY A 56 8.32 40.35 7.58
C GLY A 56 9.32 39.21 7.79
N GLN A 57 9.70 38.91 9.03
CA GLN A 57 10.62 37.82 9.36
C GLN A 57 9.89 36.48 9.39
N ASN A 58 10.55 35.46 8.88
CA ASN A 58 10.07 34.09 8.90
C ASN A 58 10.08 33.52 10.33
N ILE A 59 8.93 33.05 10.81
CA ILE A 59 8.75 32.37 12.09
C ILE A 59 8.15 30.98 11.87
N LEU A 60 8.60 30.00 12.64
CA LEU A 60 8.06 28.65 12.62
C LEU A 60 6.93 28.56 13.64
N MET A 61 5.74 28.20 13.18
CA MET A 61 4.54 28.05 14.01
C MET A 61 4.15 26.56 14.06
N PRO A 62 3.92 25.99 15.26
CA PRO A 62 3.41 24.63 15.37
C PRO A 62 1.95 24.56 14.89
N TYR A 63 1.55 23.42 14.33
CA TYR A 63 0.15 23.06 14.10
C TYR A 63 -0.17 21.76 14.83
N GLU A 64 -0.39 21.86 16.14
CA GLU A 64 -0.42 20.71 17.06
C GLU A 64 -1.53 19.70 16.78
N GLU A 65 -2.63 20.11 16.14
CA GLU A 65 -3.75 19.22 15.79
C GLU A 65 -3.46 18.31 14.60
N GLN A 66 -2.37 18.55 13.87
CA GLN A 66 -2.00 17.83 12.66
C GLN A 66 -0.59 17.23 12.77
N ARG A 67 -0.43 16.05 12.19
CA ARG A 67 0.86 15.41 11.95
C ARG A 67 1.01 15.06 10.48
N VAL A 68 2.23 15.08 9.98
CA VAL A 68 2.56 14.61 8.64
C VAL A 68 2.95 13.14 8.72
N LEU A 69 2.42 12.34 7.82
CA LEU A 69 2.86 10.98 7.53
C LEU A 69 3.91 11.03 6.42
N TYR A 70 4.99 10.27 6.57
CA TYR A 70 6.06 10.18 5.57
C TYR A 70 6.66 8.79 5.56
N ARG A 71 7.37 8.46 4.47
CA ARG A 71 8.05 7.16 4.35
C ARG A 71 9.36 7.14 5.10
N SER A 72 9.64 6.07 5.84
CA SER A 72 10.91 5.90 6.57
C SER A 72 12.15 5.80 5.67
N ASP A 73 11.99 5.35 4.42
CA ASP A 73 13.10 5.10 3.50
C ASP A 73 13.60 6.35 2.78
N THR A 74 12.67 7.22 2.38
CA THR A 74 12.91 8.37 1.50
C THR A 74 12.55 9.69 2.15
N HIS A 75 11.88 9.67 3.30
CA HIS A 75 11.25 10.83 3.94
C HIS A 75 10.23 11.54 3.04
N ALA A 76 9.75 10.88 1.97
CA ALA A 76 8.77 11.46 1.07
C ALA A 76 7.44 11.66 1.83
N PRO A 77 6.83 12.85 1.74
CA PRO A 77 5.57 13.12 2.41
C PRO A 77 4.43 12.33 1.78
N LEU A 78 3.63 11.69 2.62
CA LEU A 78 2.45 10.93 2.22
C LEU A 78 1.19 11.76 2.39
N SER A 79 0.95 12.28 3.59
CA SER A 79 -0.27 13.02 3.90
C SER A 79 -0.14 13.84 5.18
N VAL A 80 -1.02 14.83 5.36
CA VAL A 80 -1.20 15.50 6.64
C VAL A 80 -2.52 15.00 7.22
N VAL A 81 -2.47 14.53 8.45
CA VAL A 81 -3.60 13.88 9.13
C VAL A 81 -3.78 14.42 10.53
N SER A 82 -5.00 14.31 11.06
CA SER A 82 -5.26 14.63 12.46
C SER A 82 -4.46 13.73 13.42
N GLN A 83 -4.20 14.20 14.64
CA GLN A 83 -3.51 13.41 15.67
C GLN A 83 -4.20 12.08 16.00
N ARG A 84 -5.52 11.96 15.77
CA ARG A 84 -6.31 10.74 16.05
C ARG A 84 -6.28 9.72 14.91
N TYR A 85 -5.78 10.08 13.73
CA TYR A 85 -5.70 9.17 12.59
C TYR A 85 -4.91 7.92 12.97
N GLN A 86 -5.35 6.75 12.55
CA GLN A 86 -4.66 5.47 12.79
C GLN A 86 -4.04 5.01 11.49
N GLU A 87 -2.71 4.99 11.42
CA GLU A 87 -1.99 4.44 10.29
C GLU A 87 -2.08 2.91 10.27
N VAL A 88 -2.33 2.36 9.09
CA VAL A 88 -2.12 0.94 8.79
C VAL A 88 -0.80 0.81 8.06
N GLN A 89 0.11 -0.02 8.52
CA GLN A 89 1.43 -0.16 7.91
C GLN A 89 1.35 -1.01 6.63
N PRO A 90 2.19 -0.73 5.60
CA PRO A 90 2.26 -1.57 4.40
C PRO A 90 2.51 -3.04 4.72
N LYS A 91 3.34 -3.33 5.73
CA LYS A 91 3.63 -4.69 6.18
C LYS A 91 2.41 -5.39 6.76
N GLU A 92 1.54 -4.69 7.50
CA GLU A 92 0.33 -5.27 8.10
C GLU A 92 -0.64 -5.79 7.02
N ILE A 93 -0.68 -5.14 5.86
CA ILE A 93 -1.45 -5.62 4.70
C ILE A 93 -0.92 -6.98 4.22
N LEU A 94 0.39 -7.15 4.13
CA LEU A 94 0.99 -8.43 3.70
C LEU A 94 0.83 -9.51 4.76
N GLU A 95 0.96 -9.15 6.04
CA GLU A 95 0.76 -10.07 7.16
C GLU A 95 -0.68 -10.58 7.22
N PHE A 96 -1.68 -9.72 6.97
CA PHE A 96 -3.08 -10.14 6.83
C PHE A 96 -3.25 -11.25 5.78
N TYR A 97 -2.58 -11.15 4.64
CA TYR A 97 -2.63 -12.18 3.59
C TYR A 97 -1.85 -13.44 3.91
N ARG A 98 -0.74 -13.34 4.64
CA ARG A 98 -0.04 -14.52 5.17
C ARG A 98 -0.98 -15.34 6.04
N ASP A 99 -1.69 -14.69 6.95
CA ASP A 99 -2.60 -15.37 7.87
C ASP A 99 -3.77 -16.04 7.10
N LEU A 100 -4.31 -15.40 6.06
CA LEU A 100 -5.30 -16.01 5.16
C LEU A 100 -4.75 -17.19 4.35
N THR A 101 -3.51 -17.11 3.91
CA THR A 101 -2.83 -18.18 3.17
C THR A 101 -2.66 -19.42 4.06
N GLU A 102 -2.17 -19.21 5.28
CA GLU A 102 -1.91 -20.27 6.26
C GLU A 102 -3.19 -20.94 6.77
N GLN A 103 -4.27 -20.18 6.96
CA GLN A 103 -5.50 -20.69 7.58
C GLN A 103 -6.56 -21.15 6.56
N SER A 104 -6.62 -20.52 5.39
CA SER A 104 -7.71 -20.70 4.41
C SER A 104 -7.25 -21.17 3.03
N GLY A 105 -5.95 -21.40 2.83
CA GLY A 105 -5.40 -21.85 1.55
C GLY A 105 -5.51 -20.80 0.44
N PHE A 106 -5.57 -19.51 0.81
CA PHE A 106 -5.58 -18.43 -0.15
C PHE A 106 -4.21 -18.25 -0.77
N GLU A 107 -4.15 -17.73 -1.99
CA GLU A 107 -2.89 -17.50 -2.69
C GLU A 107 -2.75 -16.01 -3.01
N LEU A 108 -1.72 -15.37 -2.44
CA LEU A 108 -1.39 -13.99 -2.78
C LEU A 108 -0.97 -13.93 -4.26
N GLU A 109 -1.71 -13.16 -5.06
CA GLU A 109 -1.48 -13.06 -6.50
C GLU A 109 -0.85 -11.74 -6.91
N THR A 110 -1.19 -10.65 -6.24
CA THR A 110 -0.67 -9.33 -6.60
C THR A 110 -0.65 -8.42 -5.38
N ALA A 111 0.38 -7.60 -5.26
CA ALA A 111 0.48 -6.55 -4.25
C ALA A 111 1.24 -5.36 -4.83
N GLY A 112 0.98 -4.15 -4.31
CA GLY A 112 1.70 -2.99 -4.80
C GLY A 112 1.35 -1.68 -4.13
N VAL A 113 2.07 -0.66 -4.58
CA VAL A 113 1.99 0.71 -4.12
C VAL A 113 1.65 1.62 -5.30
N LEU A 114 0.74 2.55 -5.05
CA LEU A 114 0.29 3.55 -6.01
C LEU A 114 0.52 4.95 -5.45
N LYS A 115 0.64 5.92 -6.36
CA LYS A 115 0.68 7.36 -6.05
C LYS A 115 1.78 7.79 -5.08
N GLY A 116 2.97 7.18 -5.11
CA GLY A 116 4.11 7.63 -4.30
C GLY A 116 4.05 7.17 -2.84
N GLY A 117 3.57 5.96 -2.56
CA GLY A 117 3.39 5.43 -1.20
C GLY A 117 2.01 5.70 -0.59
N ARG A 118 1.22 6.60 -1.16
CA ARG A 118 -0.03 7.07 -0.56
C ARG A 118 -1.16 6.05 -0.58
N LYS A 119 -1.10 5.05 -1.46
CA LYS A 119 -2.06 3.94 -1.51
C LYS A 119 -1.32 2.65 -1.69
N PHE A 120 -1.76 1.61 -1.00
CA PHE A 120 -1.15 0.30 -1.10
C PHE A 120 -2.22 -0.78 -0.93
N TRP A 121 -1.99 -1.91 -1.59
CA TRP A 121 -3.02 -2.91 -1.78
C TRP A 121 -2.41 -4.29 -2.01
N ALA A 122 -3.20 -5.32 -1.76
CA ALA A 122 -2.89 -6.69 -2.10
C ALA A 122 -4.18 -7.43 -2.48
N LEU A 123 -4.05 -8.46 -3.32
CA LEU A 123 -5.12 -9.28 -3.86
C LEU A 123 -4.73 -10.75 -3.75
N ALA A 124 -5.59 -11.56 -3.14
CA ALA A 124 -5.41 -13.00 -3.08
C ALA A 124 -6.57 -13.75 -3.70
N ARG A 125 -6.26 -14.86 -4.37
CA ARG A 125 -7.23 -15.84 -4.84
C ARG A 125 -7.69 -16.70 -3.66
N THR A 126 -9.00 -16.94 -3.55
CA THR A 126 -9.58 -17.67 -2.41
C THR A 126 -9.64 -19.18 -2.60
N GLY A 127 -9.26 -19.69 -3.78
CA GLY A 127 -9.48 -21.08 -4.19
C GLY A 127 -10.94 -21.41 -4.55
N GLN A 128 -11.89 -20.54 -4.26
CA GLN A 128 -13.29 -20.72 -4.66
C GLN A 128 -13.45 -20.46 -6.16
N SER A 129 -14.18 -21.34 -6.84
CA SER A 129 -14.52 -21.16 -8.25
C SER A 129 -15.93 -21.63 -8.55
N ALA A 130 -16.53 -21.04 -9.58
CA ALA A 130 -17.85 -21.41 -10.08
C ALA A 130 -17.79 -21.56 -11.60
N ALA A 131 -18.29 -22.69 -12.11
CA ALA A 131 -18.48 -22.89 -13.54
C ALA A 131 -19.71 -22.11 -14.02
N LEU A 132 -19.52 -21.30 -15.05
CA LEU A 132 -20.55 -20.56 -15.74
C LEU A 132 -21.00 -21.33 -16.99
N LYS A 133 -22.08 -20.87 -17.63
CA LYS A 133 -22.51 -21.43 -18.92
C LYS A 133 -21.36 -21.34 -19.93
N SER A 134 -21.31 -22.30 -20.85
CA SER A 134 -20.33 -22.34 -21.95
C SER A 134 -18.86 -22.58 -21.55
N LYS A 135 -18.62 -23.25 -20.41
CA LYS A 135 -17.28 -23.64 -19.88
C LYS A 135 -16.44 -22.49 -19.30
N ASP A 136 -17.01 -21.31 -19.12
CA ASP A 136 -16.33 -20.23 -18.41
C ASP A 136 -16.20 -20.53 -16.92
N VAL A 137 -15.12 -20.08 -16.29
CA VAL A 137 -14.86 -20.27 -14.86
C VAL A 137 -14.67 -18.90 -14.20
N SER A 138 -15.43 -18.63 -13.15
CA SER A 138 -15.26 -17.47 -12.29
C SER A 138 -14.47 -17.87 -11.04
N ASN A 139 -13.44 -17.11 -10.69
CA ASN A 139 -12.64 -17.32 -9.48
C ASN A 139 -12.96 -16.26 -8.43
N GLY A 140 -12.98 -16.65 -7.15
CA GLY A 140 -13.14 -15.76 -6.02
C GLY A 140 -11.83 -15.09 -5.61
N TYR A 141 -11.90 -13.81 -5.26
CA TYR A 141 -10.75 -13.02 -4.81
C TYR A 141 -11.11 -12.16 -3.59
N ILE A 142 -10.12 -11.88 -2.75
CA ILE A 142 -10.19 -10.84 -1.71
C ILE A 142 -9.15 -9.76 -2.00
N LEU A 143 -9.62 -8.52 -2.06
CA LEU A 143 -8.82 -7.31 -2.20
C LEU A 143 -8.83 -6.53 -0.88
N LEU A 144 -7.65 -6.19 -0.38
CA LEU A 144 -7.45 -5.23 0.69
C LEU A 144 -6.69 -4.05 0.10
N ALA A 145 -7.24 -2.85 0.26
CA ALA A 145 -6.61 -1.62 -0.17
C ALA A 145 -6.81 -0.56 0.90
N THR A 146 -5.74 0.18 1.20
CA THR A 146 -5.76 1.29 2.13
C THR A 146 -4.98 2.47 1.58
N ALA A 147 -5.17 3.64 2.18
CA ALA A 147 -4.59 4.88 1.73
C ALA A 147 -4.27 5.79 2.91
N CYS A 148 -3.29 6.67 2.72
CA CYS A 148 -2.96 7.76 3.63
C CYS A 148 -3.85 8.98 3.35
N ASP A 149 -5.17 8.84 3.37
CA ASP A 149 -6.14 9.93 3.19
C ASP A 149 -6.93 10.18 4.49
N GLY A 150 -6.29 10.89 5.43
CA GLY A 150 -6.94 11.36 6.66
C GLY A 150 -7.76 12.62 6.48
#